data_AF-A0A5B1BWC5-F1
#
_entry.id   AF-A0A5B1BWC5-F1
#
_cell.length_a   1.000
_cell.length_b   1.000
_cell.length_c   1.000
_cell.angle_alpha   90.00
_cell.angle_beta   90.00
_cell.angle_gamma   90.00
#
_symmetry.space_group_name_H-M   'P 1'
#
loop_
_entity.id
_entity.type
_entity.pdbx_description
1 polymer ?
#
loop_
_entity_poly.entity_id
_entity_poly.type
_entity_poly.pdbx_seq_one_letter_code
_entity_poly.pdbx_strand_id
1 'polypeptide(L)'
;MDFNDKADKKFASAFELLEVKEDGTYELIGEGIQGNVYELEGNKLVRHCSEVVKIQDYTFDGLKKFFSTLNAEGIVWHHPKDGKMVKLRRSHFNFEWREDVRDDKEARASFVP
;
A
#
# COMPACT_ATOMS: atom_id res chain seq x y z
N MET A 1 21.93 -0.20 -3.53
CA MET A 1 21.55 1.21 -3.35
C MET A 1 22.60 2.08 -3.99
N ASP A 2 22.17 2.89 -4.95
CA ASP A 2 22.90 4.06 -5.43
C ASP A 2 22.32 5.29 -4.72
N PHE A 3 23.05 5.82 -3.75
CA PHE A 3 22.61 6.98 -2.95
C PHE A 3 22.49 8.29 -3.75
N ASN A 4 22.83 8.29 -5.04
CA ASN A 4 22.53 9.40 -5.95
C ASN A 4 21.12 9.36 -6.55
N ASP A 5 20.43 8.21 -6.51
CA ASP A 5 19.05 8.09 -6.94
C ASP A 5 18.09 8.75 -5.92
N LYS A 6 17.11 9.51 -6.41
CA LYS A 6 16.07 10.15 -5.58
C LYS A 6 15.23 9.12 -4.82
N ALA A 7 14.98 7.95 -5.40
CA ALA A 7 14.26 6.86 -4.74
C ALA A 7 15.05 6.32 -3.54
N ASP A 8 16.37 6.14 -3.73
CA ASP A 8 17.26 5.63 -2.69
C ASP A 8 17.42 6.62 -1.53
N LYS A 9 17.36 7.93 -1.80
CA LYS A 9 17.32 8.96 -0.74
C LYS A 9 16.05 8.88 0.13
N LYS A 10 14.88 8.66 -0.47
CA LYS A 10 13.60 8.52 0.27
C LYS A 10 13.58 7.23 1.09
N PHE A 11 14.11 6.14 0.53
CA PHE A 11 14.27 4.89 1.27
C PHE A 11 15.21 5.08 2.46
N ALA A 12 16.40 5.66 2.23
CA ALA A 12 17.39 5.87 3.29
C ALA A 12 16.82 6.72 4.43
N SER A 13 16.12 7.83 4.12
CA SER A 13 15.50 8.67 5.15
C SER A 13 14.47 7.90 6.00
N ALA A 14 13.66 7.04 5.37
CA ALA A 14 12.66 6.25 6.07
C ALA A 14 13.28 5.10 6.88
N PHE A 15 14.37 4.51 6.38
CA PHE A 15 15.11 3.43 7.04
C PHE A 15 15.86 3.90 8.30
N GLU A 16 16.43 5.11 8.27
CA GLU A 16 17.09 5.69 9.45
C GLU A 16 16.10 5.91 10.60
N LEU A 17 14.85 6.25 10.30
CA LEU A 17 13.78 6.46 11.28
C LEU A 17 13.22 5.16 11.89
N LEU A 18 13.60 3.98 11.39
CA LEU A 18 13.20 2.71 12.00
C LEU A 18 13.91 2.50 13.34
N GLU A 19 13.13 2.44 14.43
CA GLU A 19 13.61 2.10 15.78
C GLU A 19 14.26 0.72 15.83
N VAL A 20 13.65 -0.26 15.13
CA VAL A 20 14.14 -1.63 15.02
C VAL A 20 14.32 -1.98 13.55
N LYS A 21 15.53 -2.41 13.19
CA LYS A 21 15.90 -2.81 11.83
C LYS A 21 15.94 -4.33 11.78
N GLU A 22 14.83 -4.93 11.33
CA GLU A 22 14.70 -6.37 11.15
C GLU A 22 14.70 -6.74 9.68
N ASP A 23 15.14 -7.96 9.37
CA ASP A 23 15.03 -8.48 8.01
C ASP A 23 13.55 -8.71 7.66
N GLY A 24 13.15 -8.24 6.48
CA GLY A 24 11.79 -8.36 5.99
C GLY A 24 11.55 -7.56 4.71
N THR A 25 10.32 -7.65 4.21
CA THR A 25 9.86 -6.77 3.13
C THR A 25 9.06 -5.62 3.72
N TYR A 26 9.31 -4.42 3.20
CA TYR A 26 8.69 -3.19 3.68
C TYR A 26 8.11 -2.41 2.51
N GLU A 27 7.00 -1.73 2.76
CA GLU A 27 6.40 -0.75 1.87
C GLU A 27 6.93 0.63 2.22
N LEU A 28 7.46 1.34 1.22
CA LEU A 28 7.77 2.76 1.37
C LEU A 28 6.48 3.56 1.06
N ILE A 29 6.01 4.34 2.02
CA ILE A 29 4.82 5.21 1.89
C ILE A 29 5.17 6.64 2.32
N GLY A 30 4.45 7.65 1.84
CA GLY A 30 4.61 9.03 2.30
C GLY A 30 4.38 10.12 1.26
N GLU A 31 4.70 11.36 1.63
CA GLU A 31 4.52 12.61 0.87
C GLU A 31 5.00 12.54 -0.58
N GLY A 32 6.06 11.79 -0.85
CA GLY A 32 6.64 11.64 -2.19
C GLY A 32 6.27 10.35 -2.90
N ILE A 33 5.32 9.57 -2.39
CA ILE A 33 4.99 8.21 -2.85
C ILE A 33 3.49 8.10 -3.16
N GLN A 34 3.17 7.74 -4.40
CA GLN A 34 1.80 7.49 -4.88
C GLN A 34 0.76 8.56 -4.46
N GLY A 35 1.14 9.84 -4.47
CA GLY A 35 0.23 10.95 -4.13
C GLY A 35 -0.13 11.06 -2.64
N ASN A 36 0.70 10.49 -1.75
CA ASN A 36 0.51 10.53 -0.31
C ASN A 36 -0.89 10.04 0.14
N VAL A 37 -1.31 8.88 -0.35
CA VAL A 37 -2.64 8.28 -0.03
C VAL A 37 -2.89 8.09 1.47
N TYR A 38 -1.85 8.11 2.29
CA TYR A 38 -1.91 8.01 3.75
C TYR A 38 -1.81 9.36 4.47
N GLU A 39 -1.71 10.48 3.74
CA GLU A 39 -1.63 11.85 4.28
C GLU A 39 -0.55 11.99 5.37
N LEU A 40 0.61 11.41 5.13
CA LEU A 40 1.72 11.38 6.07
C LEU A 40 2.66 12.56 5.83
N GLU A 41 3.18 13.12 6.92
CA GLU A 41 4.35 13.99 6.90
C GLU A 41 5.61 13.12 6.76
N GLY A 42 6.40 13.35 5.70
CA GLY A 42 7.60 12.56 5.40
C GLY A 42 7.33 11.15 4.85
N ASN A 43 8.40 10.33 4.77
CA ASN A 43 8.34 8.95 4.28
C ASN A 43 8.52 7.94 5.42
N LYS A 44 7.81 6.82 5.35
CA LYS A 44 7.88 5.72 6.32
C LYS A 44 8.04 4.38 5.62
N LEU A 45 8.76 3.47 6.27
CA LEU A 45 8.80 2.06 5.91
C LEU A 45 7.84 1.29 6.81
N VAL A 46 6.79 0.72 6.23
CA VAL A 46 5.84 -0.13 6.94
C VAL A 46 6.12 -1.58 6.60
N ARG A 47 6.27 -2.44 7.60
CA ARG A 47 6.54 -3.87 7.36
C ARG A 47 5.37 -4.49 6.61
N HIS A 48 5.63 -5.14 5.48
CA HIS A 48 4.59 -5.85 4.75
C HIS A 48 4.00 -6.99 5.60
N CYS A 49 2.71 -7.27 5.40
CA CYS A 49 1.97 -8.33 6.10
C CYS A 49 1.99 -8.22 7.64
N SER A 50 2.20 -7.03 8.21
CA SER A 50 2.09 -6.81 9.66
C SER A 50 0.64 -6.89 10.15
N GLU A 51 -0.31 -6.55 9.29
CA GLU A 51 -1.75 -6.59 9.58
C GLU A 51 -2.42 -7.78 8.89
N VAL A 52 -3.15 -8.57 9.66
CA VAL A 52 -3.90 -9.73 9.18
C VAL A 52 -5.37 -9.51 9.48
N VAL A 53 -6.21 -9.62 8.45
CA VAL A 53 -7.67 -9.53 8.60
C VAL A 53 -8.30 -10.91 8.75
N LYS A 54 -9.38 -10.98 9.53
CA LYS A 54 -10.19 -12.20 9.65
C LYS A 54 -11.42 -12.07 8.76
N ILE A 55 -11.49 -12.89 7.72
CA ILE A 55 -12.65 -13.00 6.84
C ILE A 55 -13.48 -14.21 7.29
N GLN A 56 -14.77 -14.00 7.52
CA GLN A 56 -15.70 -15.04 7.97
C GLN A 56 -16.40 -15.75 6.80
N ASP A 57 -16.58 -15.05 5.68
CA ASP A 57 -17.29 -15.53 4.50
C ASP A 57 -16.42 -15.36 3.25
N TYR A 58 -15.96 -16.48 2.68
CA TYR A 58 -15.11 -16.55 1.50
C TYR A 58 -15.90 -16.72 0.19
N THR A 59 -17.23 -16.63 0.23
CA THR A 59 -18.03 -16.56 -1.00
C THR A 59 -17.77 -15.26 -1.74
N PHE A 60 -18.11 -15.22 -3.04
CA PHE A 60 -17.96 -13.99 -3.83
C PHE A 60 -18.70 -12.80 -3.20
N ASP A 61 -19.94 -12.99 -2.75
CA ASP A 61 -20.74 -11.94 -2.13
C ASP A 61 -20.21 -11.53 -0.74
N GLY A 62 -19.75 -12.50 0.06
CA GLY A 62 -19.09 -12.25 1.33
C GLY A 62 -17.83 -11.40 1.18
N LEU A 63 -16.99 -11.76 0.22
CA LEU A 63 -15.78 -11.00 -0.12
C LEU A 63 -16.13 -9.63 -0.67
N LYS A 64 -17.10 -9.51 -1.59
CA LYS A 64 -17.54 -8.21 -2.12
C LYS A 64 -18.03 -7.29 -1.00
N LYS A 65 -18.82 -7.82 -0.06
CA LYS A 65 -19.30 -7.08 1.11
C LYS A 65 -18.16 -6.66 2.04
N PHE A 66 -17.18 -7.53 2.26
CA PHE A 66 -16.00 -7.20 3.05
C PHE A 66 -15.17 -6.09 2.37
N PHE A 67 -14.95 -6.22 1.07
CA PHE A 67 -14.16 -5.28 0.29
C PHE A 67 -14.81 -3.91 0.11
N SER A 68 -16.13 -3.78 0.28
CA SER A 68 -16.78 -2.46 0.21
C SER A 68 -16.39 -1.56 1.39
N THR A 69 -16.14 -2.15 2.57
CA THR A 69 -15.78 -1.41 3.80
C THR A 69 -14.27 -1.44 4.12
N LEU A 70 -13.48 -2.20 3.37
CA LEU A 70 -12.03 -2.30 3.56
C LEU A 70 -11.34 -0.95 3.32
N ASN A 71 -10.69 -0.38 4.32
CA ASN A 71 -9.89 0.85 4.18
C ASN A 71 -8.44 0.57 3.72
N ALA A 72 -8.29 -0.14 2.61
CA ALA A 72 -7.01 -0.44 1.97
C ALA A 72 -7.22 -0.77 0.49
N GLU A 73 -6.18 -0.68 -0.35
CA GLU A 73 -6.26 -1.03 -1.78
C GLU A 73 -6.76 -2.48 -1.99
N GLY A 74 -6.28 -3.42 -1.15
CA GLY A 74 -6.61 -4.82 -1.26
C GLY A 74 -5.92 -5.70 -0.22
N ILE A 75 -6.07 -7.01 -0.37
CA ILE A 75 -5.49 -8.03 0.50
C ILE A 75 -4.58 -8.93 -0.33
N VAL A 76 -3.47 -9.37 0.25
CA VAL A 76 -2.61 -10.43 -0.29
C VAL A 76 -2.91 -11.71 0.49
N TRP A 77 -3.26 -12.78 -0.22
CA TRP A 77 -3.43 -14.11 0.34
C TRP A 77 -2.18 -14.93 0.09
N HIS A 78 -1.79 -15.68 1.10
CA HIS A 78 -0.68 -16.63 1.04
C HIS A 78 -1.26 -18.03 1.05
N HIS A 79 -0.93 -18.83 0.04
CA HIS A 79 -1.31 -20.23 0.01
C HIS A 79 -0.47 -20.99 1.04
N PRO A 80 -1.10 -21.74 1.97
CA PRO A 80 -0.45 -22.21 3.19
C PRO A 80 0.63 -23.29 2.96
N LYS A 81 0.66 -23.93 1.79
CA LYS A 81 1.54 -25.08 1.52
C LYS A 81 2.63 -24.83 0.48
N ASP A 82 2.36 -23.98 -0.51
CA ASP A 82 3.28 -23.78 -1.64
C ASP A 82 3.82 -22.35 -1.73
N GLY A 83 3.45 -21.47 -0.78
CA GLY A 83 3.94 -20.11 -0.69
C GLY A 83 3.47 -19.18 -1.81
N LYS A 84 2.58 -19.64 -2.70
CA LYS A 84 2.02 -18.77 -3.74
C LYS A 84 1.23 -17.65 -3.12
N MET A 85 1.28 -16.50 -3.75
CA MET A 85 0.55 -15.32 -3.33
C MET A 85 -0.43 -14.88 -4.41
N VAL A 86 -1.58 -14.37 -3.99
CA VAL A 86 -2.54 -13.70 -4.88
C VAL A 86 -3.04 -12.43 -4.21
N LYS A 87 -3.22 -11.36 -4.98
CA LYS A 87 -3.81 -10.10 -4.52
C LYS A 87 -5.20 -9.92 -5.11
N LEU A 88 -6.16 -9.58 -4.28
CA LEU A 88 -7.49 -9.10 -4.66
C LEU A 88 -7.58 -7.65 -4.19
N ARG A 89 -8.05 -6.79 -5.08
CA ARG A 89 -8.15 -5.35 -4.88
C ARG A 89 -9.61 -4.94 -4.83
N ARG A 90 -9.90 -3.82 -4.17
CA ARG A 90 -11.21 -3.16 -4.21
C ARG A 90 -11.70 -2.93 -5.64
N SER A 91 -10.80 -2.54 -6.54
CA SER A 91 -11.12 -2.34 -7.97
C SER A 91 -11.59 -3.59 -8.70
N HIS A 92 -11.25 -4.81 -8.24
CA HIS A 92 -11.80 -6.03 -8.82
C HIS A 92 -13.31 -6.19 -8.56
N PHE A 93 -13.87 -5.45 -7.58
CA PHE A 93 -15.30 -5.37 -7.30
C PHE A 93 -15.92 -4.05 -7.75
N ASN A 94 -15.20 -3.23 -8.51
CA ASN A 94 -15.55 -1.85 -8.88
C ASN A 94 -15.73 -0.92 -7.68
N PHE A 95 -14.95 -1.11 -6.62
CA PHE A 95 -14.85 -0.15 -5.53
C PHE A 95 -13.58 0.68 -5.69
N GLU A 96 -13.74 2.00 -5.66
CA GLU A 96 -12.62 2.92 -5.50
C GLU A 96 -12.11 2.86 -4.05
N TRP A 97 -10.79 2.96 -3.85
CA TRP A 97 -10.23 3.14 -2.51
C TRP A 97 -10.20 4.62 -2.12
N ARG A 98 -9.79 5.47 -3.07
CA ARG A 98 -9.96 6.92 -3.13
C ARG A 98 -10.21 7.29 -4.60
N GLU A 99 -10.67 8.50 -4.89
CA GLU A 99 -10.74 8.99 -6.27
C GLU A 99 -9.38 8.80 -6.95
N ASP A 100 -9.36 8.08 -8.07
CA ASP A 100 -8.15 7.89 -8.86
C ASP A 100 -7.82 9.17 -9.62
N VAL A 101 -7.19 10.12 -8.92
CA VAL A 101 -6.74 11.39 -9.51
C VAL A 101 -5.49 11.24 -10.39
N ARG A 102 -4.99 10.03 -10.63
CA ARG A 102 -3.80 9.82 -11.49
C ARG A 102 -4.08 10.18 -12.95
N ASP A 103 -5.33 9.99 -13.39
CA ASP A 103 -5.80 10.37 -14.72
C ASP A 103 -6.37 11.80 -14.77
N ASP A 104 -6.60 12.42 -13.62
CA ASP A 104 -6.96 13.83 -13.51
C ASP A 104 -5.71 14.70 -13.68
N LYS A 105 -5.54 15.20 -14.91
CA LYS A 105 -4.40 16.04 -15.28
C LYS A 105 -4.32 17.35 -14.49
N GLU A 106 -5.43 17.88 -14.00
CA GLU A 106 -5.46 19.11 -13.20
C GLU A 106 -5.07 18.82 -11.75
N ALA A 107 -5.60 17.75 -11.16
CA ALA A 107 -5.22 17.31 -9.81
C ALA A 107 -3.75 16.85 -9.72
N ARG A 108 -3.21 16.24 -10.79
CA ARG A 108 -1.78 15.88 -10.85
C ARG A 108 -0.87 17.11 -10.87
N ALA A 109 -1.32 18.23 -11.45
CA ALA A 109 -0.53 19.46 -11.53
C ALA A 109 -0.47 20.21 -10.19
N SER A 110 -1.47 20.05 -9.33
CA SER A 110 -1.50 20.66 -7.99
C SER A 110 -0.72 19.86 -6.93
N PHE A 111 -0.39 18.59 -7.22
CA PHE A 111 0.38 17.70 -6.33
C PHE A 111 1.90 17.68 -6.61
N VAL A 112 2.37 18.48 -7.57
CA VAL A 112 3.80 18.67 -7.85
C VAL A 112 4.22 20.01 -7.21
N PRO A 113 5.10 20.02 -6.19
CA PRO A 113 5.75 21.25 -5.74
C PRO A 113 6.71 21.81 -6.78
#